data_AF-A0A6G2DCT4-F1
#
_entry.id   AF-A0A6G2DCT4-F1
#
_cell.length_a   1.000
_cell.length_b   1.000
_cell.length_c   1.000
_cell.angle_alpha   90.00
_cell.angle_beta   90.00
_cell.angle_gamma   90.00
#
_symmetry.space_group_name_H-M   'P 1'
#
loop_
_entity.id
_entity.type
_entity.pdbx_description
1 polymer ?
#
loop_
_entity_poly.entity_id
_entity_poly.type
_entity_poly.pdbx_seq_one_letter_code
_entity_poly.pdbx_strand_id
1 'polypeptide(L)' 'MAIILPELPYAYDALEPYIDAETMHLHHDKHHQTYVNNANA' A
#
# COMPACT_ATOMS: atom_id res chain seq x y z
N MET A 1 7.91 -15.16 12.56
CA MET A 1 8.47 -13.91 12.00
C MET A 1 7.28 -13.05 11.62
N ALA A 2 7.26 -11.76 11.97
CA ALA A 2 6.15 -10.88 11.59
C ALA A 2 6.20 -10.61 10.07
N ILE A 3 5.03 -10.61 9.43
CA ILE A 3 4.85 -10.12 8.05
C ILE A 3 4.95 -8.60 8.08
N ILE A 4 5.70 -8.01 7.15
CA ILE A 4 5.93 -6.56 7.07
C ILE A 4 5.31 -6.05 5.76
N LEU A 5 4.68 -4.88 5.78
CA LEU A 5 4.20 -4.20 4.59
C LEU A 5 5.41 -3.73 3.76
N PRO A 6 5.59 -4.20 2.52
CA PRO A 6 6.69 -3.75 1.68
C PRO A 6 6.45 -2.33 1.18
N GLU A 7 7.49 -1.49 1.23
CA GLU A 7 7.47 -0.16 0.63
C GLU A 7 7.24 -0.22 -0.89
N LEU A 8 6.56 0.79 -1.43
CA LEU A 8 6.44 0.96 -2.87
C LEU A 8 7.81 1.26 -3.50
N PRO A 9 8.16 0.66 -4.65
CA PRO A 9 9.41 0.95 -5.34
C PRO A 9 9.36 2.26 -6.16
N TYR A 10 8.29 3.04 -6.01
CA TYR A 10 8.02 4.28 -6.73
C TYR A 10 7.15 5.23 -5.89
N ALA A 11 7.10 6.50 -6.28
CA ALA A 11 6.22 7.50 -5.66
C ALA A 11 4.74 7.20 -5.92
N TYR A 12 3.85 7.68 -5.05
CA TYR A 12 2.41 7.42 -5.12
C TYR A 12 1.73 7.91 -6.41
N ASP A 13 2.30 8.92 -7.06
CA ASP A 13 1.83 9.51 -8.32
C ASP A 13 2.50 8.90 -9.57
N ALA A 14 3.42 7.95 -9.41
CA ALA A 14 4.21 7.40 -10.52
C ALA A 14 3.39 6.62 -11.56
N LEU A 15 2.12 6.30 -11.24
CA LEU A 15 1.21 5.56 -12.11
C LEU A 15 0.16 6.46 -12.79
N GLU A 16 0.24 7.78 -12.60
CA GLU A 16 -0.64 8.71 -13.30
C GLU A 16 -0.39 8.71 -14.83
N PRO A 17 -1.44 8.91 -15.66
CA PRO A 17 -2.83 9.17 -15.30
C PRO A 17 -3.67 7.87 -15.15
N TYR A 18 -3.04 6.70 -15.07
CA TYR A 18 -3.74 5.41 -15.07
C TYR A 18 -4.28 5.04 -13.69
N ILE A 19 -3.54 5.39 -12.64
CA ILE A 19 -3.95 5.29 -11.24
C ILE A 19 -3.53 6.58 -10.55
N ASP A 20 -4.48 7.26 -9.92
CA ASP A 20 -4.23 8.50 -9.18
C ASP A 20 -3.55 8.24 -7.82
N ALA A 21 -2.85 9.26 -7.32
CA ALA A 21 -2.12 9.17 -6.06
C ALA A 21 -3.02 8.91 -4.84
N GLU A 22 -4.26 9.42 -4.82
CA GLU A 22 -5.20 9.20 -3.71
C GLU A 22 -5.57 7.71 -3.61
N THR A 23 -5.86 7.07 -4.74
CA THR A 23 -6.09 5.63 -4.83
C THR A 23 -4.88 4.86 -4.30
N MET A 24 -3.66 5.24 -4.67
CA MET A 24 -2.44 4.55 -4.20
C MET A 24 -2.24 4.70 -2.68
N HIS A 25 -2.51 5.87 -2.10
CA HIS A 25 -2.47 6.06 -0.64
C HIS A 25 -3.49 5.20 0.08
N LEU A 26 -4.73 5.16 -0.40
CA LEU A 26 -5.77 4.32 0.22
C LEU A 26 -5.43 2.84 0.08
N HIS A 27 -4.98 2.41 -1.10
CA HIS A 27 -4.67 1.01 -1.36
C HIS A 27 -3.50 0.53 -0.49
N HIS A 28 -2.36 1.22 -0.52
CA HIS A 28 -1.16 0.79 0.20
C HIS A 28 -1.30 0.99 1.71
N ASP A 29 -1.61 2.22 2.14
CA ASP A 29 -1.47 2.62 3.55
C ASP A 29 -2.64 2.15 4.40
N LYS A 30 -3.80 1.90 3.78
CA LYS A 30 -5.00 1.42 4.49
C LYS A 30 -5.28 -0.03 4.18
N HIS A 31 -5.58 -0.38 2.92
CA HIS A 31 -6.05 -1.72 2.59
C HIS A 31 -4.95 -2.77 2.79
N HIS A 32 -3.77 -2.57 2.19
CA HIS A 32 -2.67 -3.52 2.31
C HIS A 32 -2.13 -3.61 3.75
N GLN A 33 -1.96 -2.47 4.43
CA GLN A 33 -1.60 -2.46 5.85
C GLN A 33 -2.60 -3.24 6.73
N THR A 34 -3.90 -3.13 6.45
CA THR A 34 -4.93 -3.89 7.18
C THR A 34 -4.77 -5.40 7.00
N TYR A 35 -4.46 -5.87 5.78
CA TYR A 35 -4.18 -7.28 5.55
C TYR A 35 -2.95 -7.76 6.31
N VAL A 36 -1.86 -6.99 6.31
CA VAL A 36 -0.64 -7.30 7.07
C VAL A 36 -0.93 -7.37 8.57
N ASN A 37 -1.68 -6.42 9.12
CA ASN A 37 -2.05 -6.40 10.54
C ASN A 37 -2.85 -7.64 10.91
N ASN A 38 -3.86 -8.01 10.11
CA ASN A 38 -4.71 -9.16 10.37
C ASN A 38 -3.94 -10.49 10.22
N ALA A 39 -2.98 -10.57 9.31
CA ALA A 39 -2.16 -11.77 9.14
C ALA A 39 -1.13 -11.98 10.27
N ASN A 40 -0.82 -10.92 11.03
CA ASN A 40 0.08 -10.96 12.19
C ASN A 40 -0.65 -11.19 13.53
N ALA A 41 -1.99 -11.11 13.54
CA ALA A 41 -2.81 -11.35 14.73
C ALA A 41 -2.88 -12.85 15.07
#